data_AF-A0A4Q5WZJ2-F1
#
_entry.id   AF-A0A4Q5WZJ2-F1
#
_cell.length_a   1.000
_cell.length_b   1.000
_cell.length_c   1.000
_cell.angle_alpha   90.00
_cell.angle_beta   90.00
_cell.angle_gamma   90.00
#
_symmetry.space_group_name_H-M   'P 1'
#
loop_
_entity.id
_entity.type
_entity.pdbx_description
1 polymer ?
#
loop_
_entity_poly.entity_id
_entity_poly.type
_entity_poly.pdbx_seq_one_letter_code
_entity_poly.pdbx_strand_id
1 'polypeptide(L)'
;MIENDEMSAGFRREYVLEVSGGSLPERDMLPFAHRQDCDDVAGFVVDNGEVREAVIEIHLTYRGGPEIPGYPQAKRFASFWEWLKSAIDDSADWCGEEELADLKEP
;
A
#
# COMPACT_ATOMS: atom_id res chain seq x y z
N MET A 1 5.22 7.39 5.77
CA MET A 1 3.94 8.11 5.51
C MET A 1 4.14 8.97 4.28
N ILE A 2 3.11 9.09 3.44
CA ILE A 2 3.17 9.93 2.24
C ILE A 2 2.86 11.36 2.68
N GLU A 3 3.85 12.24 2.58
CA GLU A 3 3.75 13.63 3.06
C GLU A 3 3.44 14.63 1.92
N ASN A 4 3.53 14.19 0.67
CA ASN A 4 3.37 15.02 -0.52
C ASN A 4 2.14 14.60 -1.34
N ASP A 5 1.25 15.57 -1.60
CA ASP A 5 0.03 15.39 -2.40
C ASP A 5 0.33 14.91 -3.83
N GLU A 6 1.42 15.37 -4.45
CA GLU A 6 1.79 14.93 -5.81
C GLU A 6 2.15 13.45 -5.85
N MET A 7 2.83 12.98 -4.80
CA MET A 7 3.24 11.59 -4.64
C MET A 7 2.01 10.71 -4.39
N SER A 8 1.13 11.13 -3.47
CA SER A 8 -0.14 10.43 -3.21
C SER A 8 -0.99 10.35 -4.49
N ALA A 9 -1.09 11.44 -5.25
CA ALA A 9 -1.80 11.45 -6.53
C ALA A 9 -1.15 10.53 -7.57
N GLY A 10 0.18 10.40 -7.57
CA GLY A 10 0.91 9.44 -8.40
C GLY A 10 0.51 8.00 -8.12
N PHE A 11 0.61 7.58 -6.87
CA PHE A 11 0.23 6.22 -6.46
C PHE A 11 -1.25 5.91 -6.72
N ARG A 12 -2.15 6.88 -6.46
CA ARG A 12 -3.57 6.71 -6.74
C ARG A 12 -3.84 6.52 -8.23
N ARG A 13 -3.17 7.27 -9.10
CA ARG A 13 -3.31 7.11 -10.56
C ARG A 13 -2.86 5.72 -11.00
N GLU A 14 -1.72 5.26 -10.50
CA GLU A 14 -1.21 3.91 -10.83
C GLU A 14 -2.18 2.83 -10.34
N TYR A 15 -2.61 2.92 -9.08
CA TYR A 15 -3.62 2.03 -8.52
C TYR A 15 -4.86 1.92 -9.41
N VAL A 16 -5.47 3.06 -9.76
CA VAL A 16 -6.69 3.11 -10.58
C VAL A 16 -6.45 2.49 -11.96
N LEU A 17 -5.28 2.73 -12.55
CA LEU A 17 -4.91 2.14 -13.84
C LEU A 17 -4.84 0.61 -13.76
N GLU A 18 -4.13 0.08 -12.78
CA GLU A 18 -3.95 -1.36 -12.58
C GLU A 18 -5.27 -2.08 -12.28
N VAL A 19 -6.15 -1.46 -11.48
CA VAL A 19 -7.42 -2.10 -11.11
C VAL A 19 -8.56 -1.84 -12.11
N SER A 20 -8.36 -1.00 -13.12
CA SER A 20 -9.41 -0.61 -14.07
C SER A 20 -9.98 -1.79 -14.88
N GLY A 21 -9.22 -2.88 -15.01
CA GLY A 21 -9.58 -4.07 -15.80
C GLY A 21 -10.41 -5.12 -15.06
N GLY A 22 -10.76 -4.91 -13.80
CA GLY A 22 -11.55 -5.89 -13.04
C GLY A 22 -10.75 -6.73 -12.04
N SER A 23 -9.43 -6.55 -11.95
CA SER A 23 -8.53 -7.37 -11.12
C SER A 23 -8.88 -7.38 -9.63
N LEU A 24 -9.32 -6.23 -9.11
CA LEU A 24 -9.79 -6.06 -7.73
C LEU A 24 -11.20 -5.45 -7.71
N PRO A 25 -12.01 -5.72 -6.66
CA PRO A 25 -13.32 -5.08 -6.49
C PRO A 25 -13.21 -3.60 -6.11
N GLU A 26 -12.22 -3.21 -5.30
CA GLU A 26 -11.96 -1.81 -4.94
C GLU A 26 -11.39 -1.05 -6.13
N ARG A 27 -12.08 0.00 -6.58
CA ARG A 27 -11.71 0.74 -7.80
C ARG A 27 -10.89 1.99 -7.55
N ASP A 28 -10.80 2.43 -6.30
CA ASP A 28 -10.12 3.65 -5.93
C ASP A 28 -9.66 3.59 -4.46
N MET A 29 -8.61 4.35 -4.15
CA MET A 29 -8.10 4.51 -2.79
C MET A 29 -7.44 5.88 -2.59
N LEU A 30 -7.30 6.31 -1.33
CA LEU A 30 -6.50 7.45 -0.91
C LEU A 30 -5.20 6.96 -0.25
N PRO A 31 -4.07 6.98 -0.98
CA PRO A 31 -2.79 6.54 -0.45
C PRO A 31 -2.31 7.39 0.73
N PHE A 32 -1.87 6.74 1.79
CA PHE A 32 -1.29 7.40 2.97
C PHE A 32 0.07 6.81 3.40
N ALA A 33 0.41 5.60 2.98
CA ALA A 33 1.69 4.98 3.27
C ALA A 33 2.24 4.24 2.04
N HIS A 34 3.57 4.21 1.94
CA HIS A 34 4.35 3.50 0.92
C HIS A 34 5.53 2.87 1.64
N ARG A 35 5.75 1.57 1.41
CA ARG A 35 6.91 0.86 1.91
C ARG A 35 8.15 1.29 1.13
N GLN A 36 9.31 1.34 1.77
CA GLN A 36 10.54 1.82 1.11
C GLN A 36 11.37 0.67 0.52
N ASP A 37 11.13 -0.56 0.96
CA ASP A 37 11.81 -1.78 0.54
C ASP A 37 11.12 -2.46 -0.67
N CYS A 38 9.87 -2.11 -0.95
CA CYS A 38 9.08 -2.66 -2.05
C CYS A 38 8.01 -1.66 -2.51
N ASP A 39 7.36 -1.96 -3.63
CA ASP A 39 6.32 -1.13 -4.24
C ASP A 39 4.93 -1.27 -3.58
N ASP A 40 4.89 -1.67 -2.31
CA ASP A 40 3.63 -1.77 -1.56
C ASP A 40 3.15 -0.38 -1.13
N VAL A 41 1.89 -0.08 -1.43
CA VAL A 41 1.21 1.15 -1.05
C VAL A 41 -0.03 0.79 -0.24
N ALA A 42 -0.25 1.50 0.86
CA ALA A 42 -1.48 1.42 1.64
C ALA A 42 -2.33 2.69 1.48
N GLY A 43 -3.65 2.51 1.36
CA GLY A 43 -4.60 3.60 1.24
C GLY A 43 -5.98 3.28 1.79
N PHE A 44 -6.74 4.32 2.13
CA PHE A 44 -8.15 4.19 2.49
C PHE A 44 -8.97 3.90 1.25
N VAL A 45 -9.86 2.91 1.31
CA VAL A 45 -10.75 2.60 0.18
C VAL A 45 -11.66 3.79 -0.09
N VAL A 46 -11.78 4.15 -1.38
CA VAL A 46 -12.75 5.16 -1.83
C VAL A 46 -13.86 4.42 -2.59
N ASP A 47 -15.08 4.56 -2.12
CA ASP A 47 -16.26 3.94 -2.71
C ASP A 47 -17.33 5.00 -2.98
N ASN A 48 -17.79 5.09 -4.23
CA ASN A 48 -18.74 6.09 -4.69
C ASN A 48 -18.34 7.54 -4.32
N GLY A 49 -17.04 7.83 -4.29
CA GLY A 49 -16.49 9.14 -3.93
C GLY A 49 -16.36 9.40 -2.43
N GLU A 50 -16.77 8.45 -1.58
CA GLU A 50 -16.64 8.54 -0.12
C GLU A 50 -15.45 7.74 0.38
N VAL A 51 -14.67 8.34 1.27
CA VAL A 51 -13.54 7.67 1.95
C VAL A 51 -14.10 6.74 3.03
N ARG A 52 -13.67 5.48 3.02
CA ARG A 52 -14.07 4.46 3.99
C ARG A 52 -12.95 4.24 5.02
N GLU A 53 -13.31 3.69 6.18
CA GLU A 53 -12.33 3.30 7.22
C GLU A 53 -11.46 2.12 6.78
N ALA A 54 -11.97 1.29 5.87
CA ALA A 54 -11.27 0.14 5.33
C ALA A 54 -9.98 0.58 4.60
N VAL A 55 -8.93 -0.21 4.79
CA VAL A 55 -7.62 0.00 4.18
C VAL A 55 -7.31 -1.14 3.23
N ILE A 56 -6.74 -0.80 2.08
CA ILE A 56 -6.14 -1.75 1.16
C ILE A 56 -4.63 -1.50 1.11
N GLU A 57 -3.84 -2.56 1.19
CA GLU A 57 -2.41 -2.56 0.90
C GLU A 57 -2.18 -3.39 -0.35
N ILE A 58 -1.45 -2.84 -1.31
CA ILE A 58 -1.33 -3.37 -2.66
C ILE A 58 0.08 -3.17 -3.19
N HIS A 59 0.62 -4.20 -3.83
CA HIS A 59 1.89 -4.12 -4.55
C HIS A 59 1.67 -3.54 -5.94
N LEU A 60 2.09 -2.30 -6.17
CA LEU A 60 2.00 -1.67 -7.50
C LEU A 60 3.05 -2.28 -8.43
N THR A 61 2.64 -2.65 -9.63
CA THR A 61 3.47 -3.34 -10.62
C THR A 61 4.01 -2.42 -11.71
N TYR A 62 3.44 -1.23 -11.87
CA TYR A 62 3.82 -0.21 -12.86
C TYR A 62 3.81 -0.71 -14.31
N ARG A 63 2.94 -1.67 -14.64
CA ARG A 63 2.85 -2.23 -15.99
C ARG A 63 2.25 -1.26 -17.02
N GLY A 64 1.74 -0.11 -16.59
CA GLY A 64 1.20 0.93 -17.46
C GLY A 64 -0.17 0.59 -18.06
N GLY A 65 -0.90 -0.34 -17.45
CA GLY A 65 -2.22 -0.76 -17.90
C GLY A 65 -2.93 -1.65 -16.88
N PRO A 66 -4.13 -2.15 -17.24
CA PRO A 66 -4.90 -3.00 -16.33
C PRO A 66 -4.21 -4.32 -16.03
N GLU A 67 -4.29 -4.74 -14.77
CA GLU A 67 -3.80 -6.02 -14.30
C GLU A 67 -4.77 -7.16 -14.61
N ILE A 68 -4.21 -8.37 -14.73
CA ILE A 68 -4.99 -9.59 -14.96
C ILE A 68 -5.63 -10.09 -13.66
N PRO A 69 -6.77 -10.80 -13.68
CA PRO A 69 -7.37 -11.36 -12.47
C PRO A 69 -6.38 -12.20 -11.65
N GLY A 70 -6.30 -11.94 -10.35
CA GLY A 70 -5.32 -12.55 -9.45
C GLY A 70 -4.06 -11.69 -9.20
N TYR A 71 -3.89 -10.61 -9.95
CA TYR A 71 -2.89 -9.56 -9.74
C TYR A 71 -3.55 -8.19 -9.85
N PRO A 72 -3.04 -7.16 -9.18
CA PRO A 72 -1.98 -7.22 -8.19
C PRO A 72 -2.48 -7.89 -6.90
N GLN A 73 -1.55 -8.42 -6.10
CA GLN A 73 -1.93 -8.94 -4.79
C GLN A 73 -2.26 -7.78 -3.85
N ALA A 74 -3.34 -7.95 -3.07
CA ALA A 74 -3.78 -6.94 -2.13
C ALA A 74 -4.22 -7.57 -0.80
N LYS A 75 -3.76 -6.99 0.30
CA LYS A 75 -4.27 -7.23 1.66
C LYS A 75 -5.38 -6.24 1.97
N ARG A 76 -6.40 -6.67 2.72
CA ARG A 76 -7.54 -5.85 3.11
C ARG A 76 -7.66 -5.83 4.63
N PHE A 77 -7.88 -4.66 5.17
CA PHE A 77 -8.01 -4.42 6.61
C PHE A 77 -9.30 -3.65 6.88
N ALA A 78 -10.01 -3.99 7.95
CA ALA A 78 -11.28 -3.33 8.27
C ALA A 78 -11.08 -1.89 8.76
N SER A 79 -9.88 -1.58 9.27
CA SER A 79 -9.52 -0.25 9.76
C SER A 79 -8.02 0.03 9.62
N PHE A 80 -7.66 1.31 9.71
CA PHE A 80 -6.27 1.75 9.83
C PHE A 80 -5.51 1.04 10.96
N TRP A 81 -6.15 0.78 12.09
CA TRP A 81 -5.49 0.15 13.25
C TRP A 81 -5.13 -1.30 13.02
N GLU A 82 -5.92 -2.03 12.23
CA GLU A 82 -5.59 -3.40 11.83
C GLU A 82 -4.41 -3.41 10.86
N TRP A 83 -4.41 -2.49 9.88
CA TRP A 83 -3.28 -2.30 8.98
C TRP A 83 -2.00 -1.94 9.75
N LEU A 84 -2.07 -0.99 10.68
CA LEU A 84 -0.90 -0.53 11.44
C LEU A 84 -0.27 -1.66 12.27
N LYS A 85 -1.09 -2.52 12.88
CA LYS A 85 -0.57 -3.71 13.60
C LYS A 85 0.17 -4.64 12.65
N SER A 86 -0.41 -4.95 11.49
CA SER A 86 0.25 -5.76 10.46
C SER A 86 1.56 -5.12 9.99
N ALA A 87 1.58 -3.80 9.77
CA ALA A 87 2.79 -3.10 9.34
C ALA A 87 3.89 -3.11 10.41
N ILE A 88 3.53 -3.01 11.69
CA ILE A 88 4.46 -3.14 12.82
C ILE A 88 5.01 -4.57 12.88
N ASP A 89 4.14 -5.57 12.78
CA ASP A 89 4.55 -6.98 12.80
C ASP A 89 5.49 -7.29 11.62
N ASP A 90 5.17 -6.82 10.41
CA ASP A 90 6.00 -6.97 9.21
C ASP A 90 7.38 -6.26 9.34
N SER A 91 7.45 -5.18 10.13
CA SER A 91 8.70 -4.41 10.34
C SER A 91 9.51 -4.87 11.55
N ALA A 92 8.95 -5.74 12.39
CA ALA A 92 9.58 -6.16 13.64
C ALA A 92 10.91 -6.88 13.40
N ASP A 93 10.98 -7.67 12.33
CA ASP A 93 12.17 -8.45 11.96
C ASP A 93 13.38 -7.55 11.64
N TRP A 94 13.17 -6.32 11.15
CA TRP A 94 14.25 -5.38 10.85
C TRP A 94 14.76 -4.61 12.08
N CYS A 95 14.13 -4.80 13.23
CA CYS A 95 14.50 -4.15 14.49
C CYS A 95 15.21 -5.12 15.46
N GLY A 96 15.62 -6.30 14.98
CA GLY A 96 16.33 -7.31 15.77
C GLY A 96 17.75 -6.89 16.15
N GLU A 97 18.32 -7.54 17.17
CA GLU A 97 19.66 -7.20 17.68
C GLU A 97 20.77 -7.32 16.62
N GLU A 98 20.61 -8.24 15.65
CA GLU A 98 21.53 -8.46 14.53
C GLU A 98 21.52 -7.26 13.56
N GLU A 99 20.35 -6.87 13.06
CA GLU A 99 20.18 -5.70 12.18
C GLU A 99 20.62 -4.39 12.86
N LEU A 100 20.36 -4.25 14.16
CA LEU A 100 20.80 -3.10 14.95
C LEU A 100 22.32 -3.08 15.21
N ALA A 101 23.01 -4.21 15.08
CA ALA A 101 24.47 -4.27 15.21
C ALA A 101 25.16 -3.66 13.98
N ASP A 102 24.60 -3.87 12.78
CA ASP A 102 25.12 -3.32 11.53
C ASP A 102 25.05 -1.79 11.49
N LEU A 103 24.11 -1.18 12.21
CA LEU A 103 24.00 0.29 12.34
C LEU A 103 25.10 0.92 13.24
N LYS A 104 25.90 0.10 13.96
CA LYS A 104 26.94 0.59 14.88
C LYS A 104 28.32 0.71 14.23
N GLU A 105 28.51 0.19 13.02
CA GLU A 105 29.77 0.35 12.29
C GLU A 105 29.65 1.50 11.27
N PRO A 106 30.53 2.53 11.33
CA PRO A 106 30.48 3.72 10.48
C PRO A 106 30.92 3.48 9.03
#